data_AF-A0A7S4SJH1-F1
#
_entry.id   AF-A0A7S4SJH1-F1
#
_cell.length_a   1.000
_cell.length_b   1.000
_cell.length_c   1.000
_cell.angle_alpha   90.00
_cell.angle_beta   90.00
_cell.angle_gamma   90.00
#
_symmetry.space_group_name_H-M   'P 1'
#
loop_
_entity.id
_entity.type
_entity.pdbx_description
1 polymer ?
#
loop_
_entity_poly.entity_id
_entity_poly.type
_entity_poly.pdbx_seq_one_letter_code
_entity_poly.pdbx_strand_id
1 'polypeptide(L)'
;MTTKHVEDWFLKRGLPFNKAVSDGLLEQGVKNVELLKLVPDDVFLSWFADSAPVEQRLARVVFAKLKKEEFDEFKTATNLNLVDDSPKPSPPKKSKKTNSSNNKAEKQKEIYVKSNQTKAARKEADI
;
A
#
# COMPACT_ATOMS: atom_id res chain seq x y z
N MET A 1 15.25 -4.18 -7.81
CA MET A 1 16.46 -3.57 -8.40
C MET A 1 16.13 -2.15 -8.88
N THR A 2 16.12 -1.17 -7.98
CA THR A 2 15.80 0.24 -8.30
C THR A 2 16.68 1.25 -7.56
N THR A 3 17.66 0.78 -6.77
CA THR A 3 18.49 1.63 -5.89
C THR A 3 19.57 2.43 -6.63
N LYS A 4 20.14 1.89 -7.72
CA LYS A 4 21.25 2.55 -8.45
C LYS A 4 20.89 3.94 -8.98
N HIS A 5 19.67 4.14 -9.48
CA HIS A 5 19.27 5.44 -10.03
C HIS A 5 19.15 6.52 -8.94
N VAL A 6 18.71 6.14 -7.73
CA VAL A 6 18.60 7.07 -6.61
C VAL A 6 20.00 7.39 -6.09
N GLU A 7 20.83 6.38 -5.90
CA GLU A 7 22.24 6.54 -5.53
C GLU A 7 23.00 7.46 -6.50
N ASP A 8 22.90 7.22 -7.80
CA ASP A 8 23.50 8.07 -8.84
C ASP A 8 23.02 9.51 -8.75
N TRP A 9 21.75 9.74 -8.36
CA TRP A 9 21.21 11.07 -8.17
C TRP A 9 21.86 11.79 -6.99
N PHE A 10 22.05 11.12 -5.84
CA PHE A 10 22.76 11.71 -4.70
C PHE A 10 24.20 12.08 -5.08
N LEU A 11 24.93 11.16 -5.71
CA LEU A 11 26.32 11.37 -6.10
C LEU A 11 26.49 12.51 -7.12
N LYS A 12 25.61 12.60 -8.12
CA LYS A 12 25.60 13.73 -9.09
C LYS A 12 25.33 15.08 -8.45
N ARG A 13 24.64 15.11 -7.31
CA ARG A 13 24.35 16.33 -6.55
C ARG A 13 25.41 16.61 -5.47
N GLY A 14 26.46 15.79 -5.39
CA GLY A 14 27.52 15.91 -4.39
C GLY A 14 27.08 15.53 -2.98
N LEU A 15 26.01 14.76 -2.84
CA LEU A 15 25.53 14.26 -1.55
C LEU A 15 26.10 12.87 -1.27
N PRO A 16 26.52 12.58 -0.02
CA PRO A 16 26.99 11.26 0.34
C PRO A 16 25.84 10.24 0.28
N PHE A 17 26.13 9.06 -0.27
CA PHE A 17 25.21 7.92 -0.23
C PHE A 17 25.73 6.91 0.78
N ASN A 18 25.38 7.11 2.06
CA ASN A 18 25.83 6.29 3.17
C ASN A 18 24.72 5.31 3.62
N LYS A 19 25.04 4.47 4.61
CA LYS A 19 24.07 3.50 5.15
C LYS A 19 22.82 4.17 5.74
N ALA A 20 22.96 5.32 6.41
CA ALA A 20 21.81 6.04 6.98
C ALA A 20 20.84 6.51 5.89
N VAL A 21 21.36 7.05 4.79
CA VAL A 21 20.56 7.42 3.61
C VAL A 21 19.91 6.18 2.98
N SER A 22 20.66 5.10 2.79
CA SER A 22 20.12 3.86 2.23
C SER A 22 18.99 3.26 3.09
N ASP A 23 19.17 3.23 4.42
CA ASP A 23 18.17 2.73 5.36
C ASP A 23 16.94 3.64 5.37
N GLY A 24 17.14 4.97 5.40
CA GLY A 24 16.06 5.96 5.35
C GLY A 24 15.24 5.89 4.06
N LEU A 25 15.89 5.66 2.91
CA LEU A 25 15.19 5.43 1.64
C LEU A 25 14.35 4.15 1.68
N LEU A 26 14.88 3.07 2.28
CA LEU A 26 14.15 1.81 2.41
C LEU A 26 12.95 1.94 3.36
N GLU A 27 13.14 2.59 4.51
CA GLU A 27 12.10 2.82 5.52
C GLU A 27 10.95 3.68 4.96
N GLN A 28 11.27 4.72 4.19
CA GLN A 28 10.28 5.56 3.54
C GLN A 28 9.70 4.95 2.25
N GLY A 29 10.17 3.77 1.83
CA GLY A 29 9.70 3.10 0.61
C GLY A 29 10.08 3.83 -0.69
N VAL A 30 11.12 4.67 -0.66
CA VAL A 30 11.57 5.47 -1.80
C VAL A 30 12.31 4.58 -2.80
N LYS A 31 11.66 4.30 -3.93
CA LYS A 31 12.21 3.44 -4.99
C LYS A 31 12.80 4.21 -6.17
N ASN A 32 12.48 5.49 -6.31
CA ASN A 32 12.96 6.35 -7.39
C ASN A 32 13.08 7.81 -6.90
N VAL A 33 13.68 8.67 -7.73
CA VAL A 33 13.93 10.09 -7.38
C VAL A 33 12.64 10.90 -7.27
N GLU A 34 11.58 10.52 -7.97
CA GLU A 34 10.30 11.23 -7.88
C GLU A 34 9.63 10.99 -6.51
N LEU A 35 9.66 9.77 -5.99
CA LEU A 35 9.18 9.46 -4.64
C LEU A 35 9.96 10.20 -3.56
N LEU A 36 11.21 10.58 -3.83
CA LEU A 36 12.02 11.41 -2.93
C LEU A 36 11.40 12.80 -2.72
N LYS A 37 10.69 13.34 -3.72
CA LYS A 37 9.96 14.63 -3.61
C LYS A 37 8.82 14.57 -2.60
N LEU A 38 8.33 13.38 -2.25
CA LEU A 38 7.24 13.21 -1.28
C LEU A 38 7.74 13.14 0.17
N VAL A 39 9.03 12.87 0.39
CA VAL A 39 9.61 12.75 1.73
C VAL A 39 9.54 14.11 2.45
N PRO A 40 9.15 14.16 3.73
CA PRO A 40 9.21 15.39 4.52
C PRO A 40 10.64 15.93 4.65
N ASP A 41 10.79 17.25 4.65
CA ASP A 41 12.10 17.91 4.72
C ASP A 41 12.88 17.54 5.97
N ASP A 42 12.22 17.48 7.13
CA ASP A 42 12.80 17.06 8.40
C ASP A 42 13.32 15.60 8.35
N VAL A 43 12.53 14.70 7.75
CA VAL A 43 12.92 13.30 7.57
C VAL A 43 14.14 13.19 6.65
N PHE A 44 14.12 13.86 5.50
CA PHE A 44 15.24 13.83 4.55
C PHE A 44 16.53 14.38 5.18
N LEU A 45 16.43 15.47 5.93
CA LEU A 45 17.58 16.08 6.58
C LEU A 45 18.12 15.25 7.75
N SER A 46 17.26 14.46 8.41
CA SER A 46 17.68 13.56 9.48
C SER A 46 18.71 12.52 9.01
N TRP A 47 18.66 12.11 7.74
CA TRP A 47 19.62 11.17 7.14
C TRP A 47 21.05 11.72 7.05
N PHE A 48 21.20 13.04 7.15
CA PHE A 48 22.47 13.75 7.13
C PHE A 48 22.83 14.34 8.49
N ALA A 49 22.14 13.96 9.58
CA ALA A 49 22.36 14.55 10.90
C ALA A 49 23.82 14.41 11.38
N ASP A 50 24.46 13.27 11.10
CA ASP A 50 25.85 12.98 11.47
C ASP A 50 26.87 13.40 10.39
N SER A 51 26.40 13.90 9.26
CA SER A 51 27.23 14.36 8.15
C SER A 51 27.87 15.72 8.45
N ALA A 52 28.91 16.10 7.71
CA ALA A 52 29.59 17.37 7.93
C ALA A 52 28.63 18.56 7.73
N PRO A 53 28.82 19.71 8.42
CA PRO A 53 27.91 20.86 8.30
C PRO A 53 27.72 21.37 6.85
N VAL A 54 28.76 21.25 6.03
CA VAL A 54 28.71 21.60 4.61
C VAL A 54 27.78 20.67 3.84
N GLU A 55 27.83 19.37 4.12
CA GLU A 55 26.96 18.36 3.50
C GLU A 55 25.51 18.55 3.93
N GLN A 56 25.26 18.84 5.21
CA GLN A 56 23.92 19.17 5.71
C GLN A 56 23.33 20.38 4.99
N ARG A 57 24.14 21.44 4.81
CA ARG A 57 23.71 22.64 4.08
C ARG A 57 23.46 22.35 2.61
N LEU A 58 24.30 21.53 1.98
CA LEU A 58 24.12 21.09 0.60
C LEU A 58 22.83 20.27 0.44
N ALA A 59 22.56 19.33 1.35
CA ALA A 59 21.35 18.52 1.39
C ALA A 59 20.10 19.40 1.44
N ARG A 60 20.07 20.42 2.32
CA ARG A 60 18.98 21.41 2.38
C ARG A 60 18.76 22.11 1.04
N VAL A 61 19.83 22.61 0.41
CA VAL A 61 19.73 23.35 -0.85
C VAL A 61 19.28 22.45 -1.99
N VAL A 62 19.85 21.25 -2.10
CA VAL A 62 19.51 20.28 -3.15
C VAL A 62 18.06 19.82 -3.01
N PHE A 63 17.62 19.52 -1.79
CA PHE A 63 16.26 19.07 -1.54
C PHE A 63 15.23 20.17 -1.80
N ALA A 64 15.50 21.40 -1.36
CA ALA A 64 14.65 22.54 -1.66
C ALA A 64 14.55 22.82 -3.18
N LYS A 65 15.60 22.54 -3.96
CA LYS A 65 15.55 22.60 -5.43
C LYS A 65 14.69 21.47 -6.00
N LEU A 66 14.86 20.25 -5.50
CA LEU A 66 14.08 19.08 -5.91
C LEU A 66 12.58 19.29 -5.67
N LYS A 67 12.19 19.88 -4.53
CA LYS A 67 10.79 20.20 -4.18
C LYS A 67 10.14 21.26 -5.05
N LYS A 68 10.93 22.11 -5.72
CA LYS A 68 10.42 23.09 -6.68
C LYS A 68 10.14 22.50 -8.05
N GLU A 69 10.71 21.33 -8.34
CA GLU A 69 10.39 20.60 -9.57
C GLU A 69 9.00 19.97 -9.41
N GLU A 70 8.16 20.06 -10.44
CA GLU A 70 6.84 19.43 -10.44
C GLU A 70 6.98 17.92 -10.23
N PHE A 71 6.04 17.35 -9.46
CA PHE A 71 5.97 15.92 -9.25
C PHE A 71 5.38 15.26 -10.49
N ASP A 72 6.10 14.28 -11.05
CA ASP A 72 5.68 13.57 -12.24
C ASP A 72 5.12 12.19 -11.87
N GLU A 73 3.80 12.11 -11.78
CA GLU A 73 3.07 10.88 -11.44
C GLU A 73 3.41 9.72 -12.40
N PHE A 74 3.63 9.99 -13.69
CA PHE A 74 3.93 8.96 -14.69
C PHE A 74 5.29 8.30 -14.47
N LYS A 75 6.27 9.06 -13.96
CA LYS A 75 7.58 8.51 -13.56
C LYS A 75 7.51 7.70 -12.27
N THR A 76 6.48 7.90 -11.45
CA THR A 76 6.20 7.07 -10.26
C THR A 76 5.29 5.89 -10.52
N ALA A 77 4.57 5.89 -11.64
CA ALA A 77 3.69 4.82 -12.09
C ALA A 77 4.51 3.56 -12.38
N THR A 78 4.81 2.83 -11.32
CA THR A 78 5.22 1.44 -11.40
C THR A 78 3.98 0.69 -11.83
N ASN A 79 3.72 0.54 -13.14
CA ASN A 79 2.55 -0.13 -13.75
C ASN A 79 1.65 -0.80 -12.70
N LEU A 80 0.76 -0.02 -12.09
CA LEU A 80 -0.30 -0.55 -11.27
C LEU A 80 -1.29 -1.09 -12.28
N ASN A 81 -0.97 -2.28 -12.81
CA ASN A 81 -2.03 -3.20 -13.20
C ASN A 81 -2.75 -3.48 -11.88
N LEU A 82 -3.67 -2.59 -11.51
CA LEU A 82 -4.80 -2.94 -10.69
C LEU A 82 -5.42 -4.10 -11.46
N VAL A 83 -5.09 -5.33 -11.05
CA VAL A 83 -5.86 -6.49 -11.46
C VAL A 83 -7.24 -6.14 -10.97
N ASP A 84 -8.08 -5.77 -11.92
CA ASP A 84 -9.50 -5.59 -11.72
C ASP A 84 -10.01 -6.96 -11.26
N ASP A 85 -9.95 -7.22 -9.96
CA ASP A 85 -10.72 -8.30 -9.31
C ASP A 85 -12.18 -7.84 -9.28
N SER A 86 -12.68 -7.46 -10.46
CA SER A 86 -14.09 -7.35 -10.74
C SER A 86 -14.56 -8.79 -10.89
N PRO A 87 -15.37 -9.34 -9.96
CA PRO A 87 -15.94 -10.66 -10.14
C PRO A 87 -16.73 -10.65 -11.45
N LYS A 88 -16.31 -11.48 -12.40
CA LYS A 88 -16.93 -11.66 -13.70
C LYS A 88 -18.45 -11.80 -13.51
N PRO A 89 -19.28 -10.82 -13.91
CA PRO A 89 -20.71 -10.96 -13.80
C PRO A 89 -21.15 -12.12 -14.68
N SER A 90 -21.98 -12.99 -14.10
CA SER A 90 -22.44 -14.26 -14.66
C SER A 90 -23.00 -14.15 -16.08
N PRO A 91 -22.98 -15.24 -16.88
CA PRO A 91 -23.49 -15.25 -18.25
C PRO A 91 -24.96 -14.79 -18.32
N PRO A 92 -25.37 -14.18 -19.45
CA PRO A 92 -26.67 -13.53 -19.58
C PRO A 92 -27.81 -14.51 -19.31
N LYS A 93 -28.64 -14.23 -18.31
CA LYS A 93 -29.93 -14.90 -18.12
C LYS A 93 -30.78 -14.63 -19.37
N LYS A 94 -30.97 -15.66 -20.20
CA LYS A 94 -32.01 -15.67 -21.24
C LYS A 94 -33.36 -15.34 -20.58
N SER A 95 -33.87 -14.17 -20.89
CA SER A 95 -35.22 -13.73 -20.54
C SER A 95 -36.24 -14.62 -21.23
N LYS A 96 -36.85 -15.54 -20.48
CA LYS A 96 -38.05 -16.28 -20.91
C LYS A 96 -39.28 -15.49 -20.46
N LYS A 97 -39.83 -14.69 -21.38
CA LYS A 97 -41.23 -14.22 -21.31
C LYS A 97 -42.12 -15.41 -21.66
N THR A 98 -43.05 -15.81 -20.77
CA THR A 98 -44.52 -15.81 -21.01
C THR A 98 -45.31 -16.51 -19.89
N ASN A 99 -46.22 -15.74 -19.29
CA ASN A 99 -47.62 -16.00 -18.94
C ASN A 99 -48.14 -17.38 -18.45
N SER A 100 -48.86 -17.27 -17.33
CA SER A 100 -50.20 -17.81 -17.01
C SER A 100 -50.32 -19.16 -16.27
N SER A 101 -50.83 -19.02 -15.04
CA SER A 101 -51.90 -19.78 -14.37
C SER A 101 -51.94 -21.31 -14.50
N ASN A 102 -51.82 -22.04 -13.38
CA ASN A 102 -52.97 -22.69 -12.73
C ASN A 102 -52.61 -23.42 -11.41
N ASN A 103 -53.68 -23.59 -10.63
CA ASN A 103 -53.85 -24.20 -9.31
C ASN A 103 -53.22 -25.59 -9.03
N LYS A 104 -52.82 -25.78 -7.76
CA LYS A 104 -53.09 -26.91 -6.82
C LYS A 104 -51.84 -27.16 -5.95
N ALA A 105 -51.94 -26.91 -4.64
CA ALA A 105 -52.19 -27.91 -3.59
C ALA A 105 -51.06 -28.94 -3.48
N GLU A 106 -50.31 -28.96 -2.37
CA GLU A 106 -50.56 -29.90 -1.26
C GLU A 106 -49.51 -29.72 -0.14
N LYS A 107 -49.90 -30.13 1.06
CA LYS A 107 -49.16 -30.14 2.33
C LYS A 107 -47.76 -30.76 2.21
N GLN A 108 -46.85 -30.35 3.10
CA GLN A 108 -46.33 -31.24 4.16
C GLN A 108 -45.47 -30.49 5.19
N LYS A 109 -45.62 -30.94 6.45
CA LYS A 109 -44.92 -30.52 7.68
C LYS A 109 -43.72 -31.43 7.89
N GLU A 110 -42.64 -30.93 8.50
CA GLU A 110 -41.73 -31.65 9.45
C GLU A 110 -40.75 -30.59 10.00
N ILE A 111 -40.83 -30.11 11.25
CA ILE A 111 -40.46 -30.69 12.56
C ILE A 111 -38.95 -30.98 12.72
N TYR A 112 -38.42 -30.53 13.87
CA TYR A 112 -37.25 -30.96 14.65
C TYR A 112 -36.08 -29.96 14.66
N VAL A 113 -35.89 -29.12 15.70
CA VAL A 113 -35.53 -29.34 17.12
C VAL A 113 -34.12 -29.91 17.31
N LYS A 114 -33.26 -29.13 18.01
CA LYS A 114 -32.31 -29.46 19.10
C LYS A 114 -31.06 -28.58 18.97
N SER A 115 -30.93 -27.58 19.84
CA SER A 115 -30.21 -27.62 21.13
C SER A 115 -28.75 -27.20 20.94
N ASN A 116 -28.39 -25.95 21.28
CA ASN A 116 -28.08 -25.42 22.61
C ASN A 116 -26.92 -26.10 23.35
N GLN A 117 -26.12 -25.21 23.94
CA GLN A 117 -25.32 -25.35 25.17
C GLN A 117 -23.92 -25.96 25.02
N THR A 118 -22.87 -25.14 25.04
CA THR A 118 -22.21 -24.41 26.17
C THR A 118 -21.18 -25.25 26.92
N LYS A 119 -19.99 -24.68 27.10
CA LYS A 119 -19.32 -24.33 28.39
C LYS A 119 -17.82 -24.24 28.09
N ALA A 120 -17.19 -23.08 28.18
CA ALA A 120 -16.83 -22.33 29.39
C ALA A 120 -16.01 -23.17 30.37
N ALA A 121 -14.73 -22.83 30.53
CA ALA A 121 -14.03 -22.89 31.82
C ALA A 121 -12.84 -21.93 31.81
N ARG A 122 -12.90 -20.97 32.74
CA ARG A 122 -11.80 -20.11 33.20
C ARG A 122 -11.04 -20.82 34.32
N LYS A 123 -9.76 -20.45 34.46
CA LYS A 123 -8.95 -20.32 35.69
C LYS A 123 -8.87 -21.47 36.70
N GLU A 124 -7.65 -21.94 36.93
CA GLU A 124 -6.96 -22.11 38.24
C GLU A 124 -5.46 -21.81 37.94
N ALA A 125 -4.75 -20.87 38.59
CA ALA A 125 -4.23 -20.78 39.97
C ALA A 125 -3.08 -21.77 40.29
N ASP A 126 -2.02 -21.22 40.90
CA ASP A 126 -0.86 -21.85 41.59
C ASP A 126 0.26 -22.50 40.75
N ILE A 127 1.44 -21.85 40.68
CA ILE A 127 2.72 -22.24 41.34
C ILE A 127 3.51 -20.95 41.64
#